data_AF-A0A645IEX2-F1
#
_entry.id   AF-A0A645IEX2-F1
#
_cell.length_a   1.000
_cell.length_b   1.000
_cell.length_c   1.000
_cell.angle_alpha   90.00
_cell.angle_beta   90.00
_cell.angle_gamma   90.00
#
_symmetry.space_group_name_H-M   'P 1'
#
loop_
_entity.id
_entity.type
_entity.pdbx_description
1 polymer ?
#
loop_
_entity_poly.entity_id
_entity_poly.type
_entity_poly.pdbx_seq_one_letter_code
_entity_poly.pdbx_strand_id
1 'polypeptide(L)'
;MADIYINASDSETQGLTYLESIVNGCPVIAKRNDYLSGLIKVDSLGMLFDEDDQIGKTINAYADFYHNSDVATKQEVWDGLMQEISSKAFADAVLSYYQASIDIYESQPREELKLKVNLLEKIKR
;
A
#
# COMPACT_ATOMS: atom_id res chain seq x y z
N MET A 1 -20.92 13.03 2.42
CA MET A 1 -20.38 11.83 1.76
C MET A 1 -20.00 12.21 0.35
N ALA A 2 -18.89 11.67 -0.14
CA ALA A 2 -18.42 11.85 -1.51
C ALA A 2 -18.45 10.49 -2.22
N ASP A 3 -18.66 10.49 -3.54
CA ASP A 3 -18.68 9.27 -4.36
C ASP A 3 -17.28 8.79 -4.75
N ILE A 4 -16.27 9.68 -4.63
CA ILE A 4 -14.89 9.41 -5.01
C ILE A 4 -13.92 10.34 -4.27
N TYR A 5 -12.73 9.85 -3.96
CA TYR A 5 -11.59 10.62 -3.46
C TYR A 5 -10.56 10.82 -4.57
N ILE A 6 -10.09 12.04 -4.76
CA ILE A 6 -9.10 12.38 -5.80
C ILE A 6 -7.87 13.02 -5.15
N ASN A 7 -6.68 12.52 -5.44
CA ASN A 7 -5.42 13.06 -4.96
C ASN A 7 -4.38 13.18 -6.09
N ALA A 8 -3.92 14.40 -6.36
CA ALA A 8 -2.94 14.69 -7.40
C ALA A 8 -1.51 14.91 -6.88
N SER A 9 -1.27 14.68 -5.60
CA SER A 9 0.05 14.89 -4.98
C SER A 9 1.02 13.76 -5.32
N ASP A 10 2.28 14.12 -5.56
CA ASP A 10 3.39 13.18 -5.75
C ASP A 10 3.88 12.53 -4.45
N SER A 11 3.56 13.11 -3.29
CA SER A 11 4.31 12.89 -2.04
C SER A 11 3.45 12.55 -0.81
N GLU A 12 2.31 11.87 -1.01
CA GLU A 12 1.55 11.32 0.11
C GLU A 12 2.40 10.24 0.81
N THR A 13 2.98 10.61 1.95
CA THR A 13 4.14 9.91 2.52
C THR A 13 3.75 8.75 3.41
N GLN A 14 2.48 8.70 3.85
CA GLN A 14 1.99 7.69 4.78
C GLN A 14 0.77 6.93 4.25
N GLY A 15 0.17 7.39 3.14
CA GLY A 15 -0.94 6.71 2.46
C GLY A 15 -2.22 6.57 3.29
N LEU A 16 -2.26 7.11 4.51
CA LEU A 16 -3.38 6.94 5.44
C LEU A 16 -4.68 7.54 4.87
N THR A 17 -4.60 8.66 4.17
CA THR A 17 -5.78 9.28 3.56
C THR A 17 -6.40 8.40 2.48
N TYR A 18 -5.60 7.60 1.76
CA TYR A 18 -6.13 6.60 0.83
C TYR A 18 -6.88 5.50 1.57
N LEU A 19 -6.32 5.00 2.68
CA LEU A 19 -6.96 3.98 3.50
C LEU A 19 -8.25 4.49 4.13
N GLU A 20 -8.29 5.73 4.61
CA GLU A 20 -9.50 6.37 5.14
C GLU A 20 -10.61 6.41 4.08
N SER A 21 -10.28 6.76 2.84
CA SER A 21 -11.23 6.70 1.73
C SER A 21 -11.76 5.29 1.52
N ILE A 22 -10.84 4.32 1.39
CA ILE A 22 -11.15 2.93 1.06
C ILE A 22 -11.98 2.26 2.17
N VAL A 23 -11.66 2.47 3.45
CA VAL A 23 -12.40 1.91 4.59
C VAL A 23 -13.83 2.46 4.66
N ASN A 24 -14.06 3.67 4.12
CA ASN A 24 -15.40 4.24 3.99
C ASN A 24 -16.11 3.82 2.69
N GLY A 25 -15.58 2.85 1.94
CA GLY A 25 -16.13 2.41 0.67
C GLY A 25 -16.05 3.47 -0.43
N CYS A 26 -15.12 4.42 -0.31
CA CYS A 26 -14.94 5.52 -1.25
C CYS A 26 -13.73 5.21 -2.17
N PRO A 27 -13.95 4.98 -3.48
CA PRO A 27 -12.91 4.71 -4.45
C PRO A 27 -11.92 5.86 -4.61
N VAL A 28 -10.70 5.54 -5.08
CA VAL A 28 -9.58 6.50 -5.14
C VAL A 28 -9.10 6.74 -6.58
N ILE A 29 -9.05 7.99 -7.02
CA ILE A 29 -8.24 8.40 -8.17
C ILE A 29 -6.99 9.10 -7.68
N ALA A 30 -5.83 8.55 -8.02
CA ALA A 30 -4.57 9.12 -7.56
C ALA A 30 -3.43 8.94 -8.55
N LYS A 31 -2.39 9.75 -8.38
CA LYS A 31 -1.16 9.58 -9.14
C LYS A 31 -0.48 8.25 -8.78
N ARG A 32 -0.01 7.52 -9.79
CA ARG A 32 0.54 6.18 -9.63
C ARG A 32 1.82 6.21 -8.80
N ASN A 33 1.90 5.31 -7.83
CA ASN A 33 3.13 4.95 -7.13
C ASN A 33 3.11 3.46 -6.77
N ASP A 34 4.23 2.92 -6.29
CA ASP A 34 4.37 1.49 -5.98
C ASP A 34 3.35 1.03 -4.93
N TYR A 35 3.10 1.85 -3.92
CA TYR A 35 2.15 1.55 -2.86
C TYR A 35 0.71 1.46 -3.38
N LEU A 36 0.25 2.48 -4.11
CA LEU A 36 -1.08 2.55 -4.69
C LEU A 36 -1.29 1.51 -5.79
N SER A 37 -0.26 1.17 -6.56
CA SER A 37 -0.34 0.10 -7.57
C SER A 37 -0.58 -1.27 -6.91
N GLY A 38 -0.07 -1.44 -5.69
CA GLY A 38 -0.37 -2.61 -4.85
C GLY A 38 -1.71 -2.55 -4.14
N LEU A 39 -2.41 -1.41 -4.12
CA LEU A 39 -3.68 -1.23 -3.39
C LEU A 39 -4.88 -1.20 -4.35
N ILE A 40 -4.79 -0.39 -5.42
CA ILE A 40 -5.82 -0.17 -6.43
C ILE A 40 -5.60 -1.17 -7.58
N LYS A 41 -6.02 -2.42 -7.35
CA LYS A 41 -5.79 -3.54 -8.28
C LYS A 41 -6.87 -3.67 -9.37
N VAL A 42 -8.03 -3.07 -9.15
CA VAL A 42 -9.19 -3.16 -10.06
C VAL A 42 -9.98 -1.85 -10.05
N ASP A 43 -10.66 -1.58 -11.15
CA ASP A 43 -11.39 -0.32 -11.37
C ASP A 43 -12.50 -0.05 -10.33
N SER A 44 -13.00 -1.05 -9.60
CA SER A 44 -13.97 -0.81 -8.52
C SER A 44 -13.37 -0.17 -7.27
N LEU A 45 -12.05 -0.22 -7.11
CA LEU A 45 -11.34 0.43 -6.01
C LEU A 45 -10.89 1.85 -6.39
N GLY A 46 -10.89 2.17 -7.68
CA GLY A 46 -10.34 3.42 -8.18
C GLY A 46 -9.55 3.26 -9.49
N MET A 47 -8.89 4.34 -9.92
CA MET A 47 -8.01 4.37 -11.09
C MET A 47 -6.76 5.20 -10.80
N LEU A 48 -5.64 4.81 -11.39
CA LEU A 48 -4.37 5.53 -11.23
C LEU A 48 -3.95 6.20 -12.53
N PHE A 49 -3.36 7.39 -12.44
CA PHE A 49 -2.81 8.14 -13.57
C PHE A 49 -1.32 8.43 -13.35
N ASP A 50 -0.56 8.59 -14.42
CA ASP A 50 0.90 8.75 -14.33
C ASP A 50 1.32 10.22 -14.41
N GLU A 51 0.66 11.01 -15.26
CA GLU A 51 0.99 12.42 -15.53
C GLU A 51 -0.18 13.35 -15.19
N ASP A 52 0.12 14.57 -14.74
CA ASP A 52 -0.89 15.52 -14.25
C ASP A 52 -1.93 15.89 -15.33
N ASP A 53 -1.54 15.90 -16.60
CA ASP A 53 -2.43 16.17 -17.74
C ASP A 53 -3.45 15.04 -18.00
N GLN A 54 -3.25 13.87 -17.41
CA GLN A 54 -4.13 12.71 -17.52
C GLN A 54 -5.25 12.72 -16.47
N ILE A 55 -5.19 13.60 -15.46
CA ILE A 55 -6.15 13.59 -14.36
C ILE A 55 -7.60 13.71 -14.84
N GLY A 56 -7.87 14.65 -15.76
CA GLY A 56 -9.21 14.86 -16.30
C GLY A 56 -9.72 13.68 -17.13
N LYS A 57 -8.84 13.05 -17.92
CA LYS A 57 -9.19 11.85 -18.69
C LYS A 57 -9.50 10.68 -17.77
N THR A 58 -8.75 10.52 -16.69
CA THR A 58 -8.92 9.45 -15.70
C THR A 58 -10.22 9.61 -14.93
N ILE A 59 -10.57 10.84 -14.52
CA ILE A 59 -11.85 11.14 -13.88
C ILE A 59 -13.02 10.78 -14.81
N ASN A 60 -12.96 11.18 -16.08
CA ASN A 60 -14.01 10.86 -17.04
C ASN A 60 -14.13 9.35 -17.27
N ALA A 61 -13.00 8.66 -17.46
CA ALA A 61 -12.99 7.20 -17.62
C ALA A 61 -13.59 6.48 -16.40
N TYR A 62 -13.30 6.96 -15.19
CA TYR A 62 -13.89 6.41 -13.97
C TYR A 62 -15.38 6.71 -13.87
N ALA A 63 -15.82 7.93 -14.23
CA ALA A 63 -17.23 8.28 -14.24
C ALA A 63 -18.03 7.40 -15.23
N ASP A 64 -17.48 7.17 -16.42
CA ASP A 64 -18.05 6.26 -17.42
C ASP A 64 -18.12 4.83 -16.89
N PHE A 65 -17.04 4.33 -16.27
CA PHE A 65 -17.03 3.04 -15.60
C PHE A 65 -18.13 2.95 -14.54
N TYR A 66 -18.22 3.95 -13.65
CA TYR A 66 -19.18 3.99 -12.55
C TYR A 66 -20.64 3.97 -13.01
N HIS A 67 -20.96 4.63 -14.13
CA HIS A 67 -22.32 4.64 -14.68
C HIS A 67 -22.69 3.35 -15.41
N ASN A 68 -21.72 2.69 -16.04
CA ASN A 68 -21.95 1.52 -16.90
C ASN A 68 -21.73 0.18 -16.20
N SER A 69 -21.10 0.19 -15.03
CA SER A 69 -20.86 -1.01 -14.25
C SER A 69 -21.71 -1.01 -12.99
N ASP A 70 -22.17 -2.19 -12.60
CA ASP A 70 -22.79 -2.38 -11.30
C ASP A 70 -21.66 -2.41 -10.27
N VAL A 71 -21.14 -1.23 -9.90
CA VAL A 71 -20.00 -1.07 -8.98
C VAL A 71 -20.29 -1.72 -7.62
N ALA A 72 -21.57 -1.86 -7.26
CA ALA A 72 -22.04 -2.56 -6.08
C ALA A 72 -21.68 -4.07 -6.05
N THR A 73 -21.32 -4.68 -7.18
CA THR A 73 -21.18 -6.14 -7.30
C THR A 73 -19.81 -6.70 -6.91
N LYS A 74 -18.85 -5.88 -6.45
CA LYS A 74 -17.49 -6.35 -6.12
C LYS A 74 -17.19 -6.32 -4.61
N GLN A 75 -18.19 -6.65 -3.78
CA GLN A 75 -18.02 -6.73 -2.33
C GLN A 75 -16.84 -7.63 -1.94
N GLU A 76 -16.64 -8.75 -2.62
CA GLU A 76 -15.50 -9.66 -2.37
C GLU A 76 -14.13 -8.99 -2.54
N VAL A 77 -14.00 -8.07 -3.50
CA VAL A 77 -12.76 -7.31 -3.70
C VAL A 77 -12.52 -6.37 -2.53
N TRP A 78 -13.56 -5.65 -2.11
CA TRP A 78 -13.49 -4.76 -0.96
C TRP A 78 -13.19 -5.52 0.33
N ASP A 79 -13.84 -6.66 0.54
CA ASP A 79 -13.62 -7.51 1.71
C ASP A 79 -12.18 -8.05 1.73
N GLY A 80 -11.66 -8.50 0.59
CA GLY A 80 -10.27 -8.93 0.46
C GLY A 80 -9.28 -7.80 0.78
N LEU A 81 -9.54 -6.60 0.27
CA LEU A 81 -8.74 -5.43 0.57
C LEU A 81 -8.81 -5.04 2.06
N MET A 82 -10.00 -5.07 2.67
CA MET A 82 -10.19 -4.80 4.10
C MET A 82 -9.41 -5.77 4.97
N GLN A 83 -9.33 -7.05 4.58
CA GLN A 83 -8.49 -8.03 5.27
C GLN A 83 -7.00 -7.71 5.11
N GLU A 84 -6.55 -7.38 3.89
CA GLU A 84 -5.15 -7.04 3.57
C GLU A 84 -4.65 -5.83 4.37
N ILE A 85 -5.48 -4.77 4.49
CA ILE A 85 -5.11 -3.53 5.20
C ILE A 85 -5.48 -3.55 6.70
N SER A 86 -6.02 -4.67 7.20
CA SER A 86 -6.48 -4.75 8.58
C SER A 86 -5.33 -4.59 9.58
N SER A 87 -5.65 -4.08 10.77
CA SER A 87 -4.69 -4.00 11.89
C SER A 87 -4.14 -5.37 12.27
N LYS A 88 -4.92 -6.44 12.09
CA LYS A 88 -4.49 -7.82 12.30
C LYS A 88 -3.43 -8.24 11.28
N ALA A 89 -3.68 -8.05 9.98
CA ALA A 89 -2.72 -8.38 8.94
C ALA A 89 -1.40 -7.61 9.12
N PHE A 90 -1.50 -6.32 9.49
CA PHE A 90 -0.34 -5.50 9.85
C PHE A 90 0.44 -6.09 11.04
N ALA A 91 -0.25 -6.41 12.14
CA ALA A 91 0.38 -6.96 13.34
C ALA A 91 1.05 -8.32 13.07
N ASP A 92 0.39 -9.20 12.31
CA ASP A 92 0.91 -10.51 11.93
C ASP A 92 2.19 -10.37 11.06
N ALA A 93 2.22 -9.41 10.12
CA ALA A 93 3.39 -9.13 9.29
C ALA A 93 4.58 -8.59 10.12
N VAL A 94 4.34 -7.64 11.03
CA VAL A 94 5.37 -7.10 11.93
C VAL A 94 5.94 -8.20 12.83
N LEU A 95 5.06 -9.02 13.43
CA LEU A 95 5.46 -10.12 14.29
C LEU A 95 6.31 -11.14 13.52
N SER A 96 5.89 -11.51 12.31
CA SER A 96 6.65 -12.43 11.45
C SER A 96 8.05 -11.88 11.14
N TYR A 97 8.16 -10.59 10.86
CA TYR A 97 9.46 -9.96 10.59
C TYR A 97 10.36 -9.95 11.83
N TYR A 98 9.80 -9.67 13.02
CA TYR A 98 10.55 -9.74 14.27
C TYR A 98 11.03 -11.15 14.57
N GLN A 99 10.19 -12.15 14.39
CA GLN A 99 10.60 -13.54 14.59
C GLN A 99 11.73 -13.93 13.62
N ALA A 100 11.59 -13.62 12.33
CA ALA A 100 12.63 -13.88 11.34
C ALA A 100 13.96 -13.18 11.70
N SER A 101 13.90 -11.96 12.21
CA SER A 101 15.09 -11.20 12.63
C SER A 101 15.78 -11.85 13.83
N ILE A 102 15.02 -12.38 14.79
CA ILE A 102 15.52 -13.12 15.95
C ILE A 102 16.17 -14.43 15.50
N ASP A 103 15.50 -15.20 14.65
CA ASP A 103 16.00 -16.48 14.15
C ASP A 103 17.32 -16.32 13.37
N ILE A 104 17.43 -15.26 12.55
CA ILE A 104 18.66 -14.90 11.84
C ILE A 104 19.79 -14.55 12.82
N TYR A 105 19.48 -13.87 13.92
CA TYR A 105 20.48 -13.53 14.93
C TYR A 105 20.96 -14.76 15.70
N GLU A 106 20.05 -15.65 16.09
CA GLU A 106 20.36 -16.85 16.87
C GLU A 106 21.10 -17.92 16.06
N SER A 107 20.82 -18.02 14.76
CA SER A 107 21.48 -18.96 13.85
C SER A 107 22.90 -18.56 13.45
N GLN A 108 23.31 -17.31 13.69
CA GLN A 108 24.68 -16.87 13.39
C GLN A 108 25.66 -17.39 14.46
N PRO A 109 26.77 -18.05 14.05
CA PRO A 109 27.81 -18.45 14.99
C PRO A 109 28.32 -17.23 15.77
N ARG A 110 28.30 -17.31 17.11
CA ARG A 110 28.72 -16.19 17.99
C ARG A 110 30.14 -15.68 17.71
N GLU A 111 31.00 -16.50 17.11
CA GLU A 111 32.35 -16.08 16.67
C GLU A 111 32.33 -15.20 15.41
N GLU A 112 31.47 -15.50 14.43
CA GLU A 112 31.35 -14.71 13.19
C GLU A 112 30.77 -13.31 13.46
N LEU A 113 29.80 -13.21 14.38
CA LEU A 113 29.24 -11.93 14.82
C LEU A 113 30.30 -11.04 15.49
N LYS A 114 31.14 -11.60 16.38
CA LYS A 114 32.25 -10.87 17.01
C LYS A 114 33.29 -10.39 16.00
N LEU A 115 33.61 -11.21 14.99
CA LEU A 115 34.53 -10.85 13.91
C LEU A 115 33.98 -9.71 13.05
N LYS A 116 32.70 -9.74 12.66
CA LYS A 116 32.07 -8.67 11.87
C LYS A 116 31.99 -7.34 12.62
N VAL A 117 31.60 -7.36 13.90
CA VAL A 117 31.56 -6.14 14.74
C VAL A 117 32.95 -5.53 14.87
N ASN A 118 33.98 -6.33 15.16
CA ASN A 118 35.36 -5.87 15.23
C ASN A 118 35.88 -5.31 13.89
N LEU A 119 35.49 -5.90 12.76
CA LEU A 119 35.87 -5.39 11.43
C LEU A 119 35.24 -4.02 11.16
N LEU A 120 33.95 -3.86 11.46
CA LEU A 120 33.22 -2.60 11.26
C LEU A 120 33.78 -1.48 12.15
N GLU A 121 34.20 -1.79 13.38
CA GLU A 121 34.88 -0.83 14.25
C GLU A 121 36.26 -0.43 13.73
N LYS A 122 37.00 -1.35 13.09
CA LYS A 122 38.29 -1.07 12.46
C LYS A 122 38.19 -0.23 11.19
N ILE A 123 37.12 -0.40 10.40
CA ILE A 123 36.90 0.37 9.15
C ILE A 123 36.46 1.81 9.45
N LYS A 124 35.90 2.08 10.64
CA LYS A 124 35.51 3.42 11.09
C LYS A 124 36.65 4.24 11.72
N ARG A 125 37.87 3.70 11.81
CA ARG A 125 39.09 4.39 12.25
C ARG A 125 40.01 4.65 11.06
#